data_AF-A0A4Y9LB25-F1
#
_entry.id   AF-A0A4Y9LB25-F1
#
_cell.length_a   1.000
_cell.length_b   1.000
_cell.length_c   1.000
_cell.angle_alpha   90.00
_cell.angle_beta   90.00
_cell.angle_gamma   90.00
#
_symmetry.space_group_name_H-M   'P 1'
#
loop_
_entity.id
_entity.type
_entity.pdbx_description
1 polymer ?
#
loop_
_entity_poly.entity_id
_entity_poly.type
_entity_poly.pdbx_seq_one_letter_code
_entity_poly.pdbx_strand_id
1 'polypeptide(L)'
;MDCTIRLARDHDADDISGVILRALRETNAKDYTDEIIERVERSFSPDAVRELIGKRTVFVAILGGRVVGTASLDGSVVRMVFVAPGVQARGIGKLLMAEIERTARDRDISALTVPSSITAEAFYAKLGFNAVRDSYHGDERTIIMERWLAE
;
A
#
# COMPACT_ATOMS: atom_id res chain seq x y z
N MET A 1 -17.11 0.73 13.30
CA MET A 1 -15.66 0.48 13.49
C MET A 1 -14.99 1.78 13.10
N ASP A 2 -14.54 2.56 14.07
CA ASP A 2 -14.07 3.93 13.81
C ASP A 2 -12.62 3.89 13.34
N CYS A 3 -12.46 3.62 12.05
CA CYS A 3 -11.19 3.73 11.35
C CYS A 3 -11.13 5.09 10.66
N THR A 4 -10.10 5.87 10.96
CA THR A 4 -9.89 7.20 10.35
C THR A 4 -8.69 7.17 9.42
N ILE A 5 -8.81 7.75 8.23
CA ILE A 5 -7.68 7.93 7.31
C ILE A 5 -7.16 9.35 7.43
N ARG A 6 -5.83 9.52 7.51
CA ARG A 6 -5.17 10.83 7.48
C ARG A 6 -3.81 10.76 6.82
N LEU A 7 -3.27 11.92 6.42
CA LEU A 7 -1.87 12.01 6.00
C LEU A 7 -0.94 11.53 7.13
N ALA A 8 0.08 10.79 6.74
CA ALA A 8 1.17 10.40 7.60
C ALA A 8 2.01 11.63 7.97
N ARG A 9 2.62 11.56 9.15
CA ARG A 9 3.60 12.51 9.67
C ARG A 9 4.88 11.75 9.99
N ASP A 10 5.98 12.47 10.14
CA ASP A 10 7.29 11.87 10.41
C ASP A 10 7.30 10.94 11.63
N HIS A 11 6.48 11.19 12.66
CA HIS A 11 6.37 10.32 13.84
C HIS A 11 5.59 9.02 13.60
N ASP A 12 4.86 8.90 12.49
CA ASP A 12 4.16 7.66 12.13
C ASP A 12 5.12 6.64 11.50
N ALA A 13 6.36 7.02 11.20
CA ALA A 13 7.30 6.19 10.43
C ALA A 13 7.57 4.84 11.09
N ASP A 14 7.77 4.83 12.40
CA ASP A 14 7.98 3.60 13.19
C ASP A 14 6.77 2.66 13.14
N ASP A 15 5.56 3.20 13.30
CA ASP A 15 4.34 2.41 13.25
C ASP A 15 4.04 1.89 11.83
N ILE A 16 4.25 2.72 10.80
CA ILE A 16 4.10 2.32 9.39
C ILE A 16 5.09 1.19 9.07
N SER A 17 6.36 1.36 9.43
CA SER A 17 7.39 0.31 9.29
C SER A 17 6.92 -0.98 9.95
N GLY A 18 6.46 -0.91 11.21
CA GLY A 18 5.94 -2.07 11.93
C GLY A 18 4.77 -2.77 11.22
N VAL A 19 3.83 -2.03 10.66
CA VAL A 19 2.71 -2.59 9.88
C VAL A 19 3.20 -3.28 8.61
N ILE A 20 4.10 -2.66 7.86
CA ILE A 20 4.63 -3.21 6.60
C ILE A 20 5.38 -4.52 6.87
N LEU A 21 6.34 -4.50 7.80
CA LEU A 21 7.16 -5.69 8.13
C LEU A 21 6.30 -6.86 8.59
N ARG A 22 5.28 -6.59 9.43
CA ARG A 22 4.34 -7.64 9.86
C ARG A 22 3.49 -8.19 8.72
N ALA A 23 2.97 -7.33 7.85
CA ALA A 23 2.21 -7.78 6.69
C ALA A 23 3.08 -8.62 5.74
N LEU A 24 4.33 -8.20 5.52
CA LEU A 24 5.29 -8.95 4.71
C LEU A 24 5.53 -10.36 5.26
N ARG A 25 5.85 -10.48 6.55
CA ARG A 25 6.14 -11.78 7.20
C ARG A 25 4.92 -12.68 7.37
N GLU A 26 3.76 -12.12 7.67
CA GLU A 26 2.58 -12.93 8.03
C GLU A 26 1.64 -13.17 6.83
N THR A 27 1.47 -12.18 5.96
CA THR A 27 0.50 -12.24 4.84
C THR A 27 1.20 -12.52 3.51
N ASN A 28 2.25 -11.77 3.19
CA ASN A 28 2.93 -11.86 1.90
C ASN A 28 3.98 -12.98 1.83
N ALA A 29 4.34 -13.62 2.94
CA ALA A 29 5.28 -14.74 2.95
C ALA A 29 4.80 -15.98 2.17
N LYS A 30 3.54 -15.99 1.72
CA LYS A 30 3.01 -16.99 0.80
C LYS A 30 3.40 -16.73 -0.66
N ASP A 31 3.73 -15.49 -0.99
CA ASP A 31 4.03 -15.02 -2.35
C ASP A 31 5.53 -14.79 -2.59
N TYR A 32 6.29 -14.60 -1.52
CA TYR A 32 7.70 -14.22 -1.57
C TYR A 32 8.55 -15.20 -0.78
N THR A 33 9.75 -15.49 -1.29
CA THR A 33 10.77 -16.21 -0.53
C THR A 33 11.29 -15.35 0.62
N ASP A 34 11.85 -15.98 1.65
CA ASP A 34 12.45 -15.28 2.79
C ASP A 34 13.51 -14.25 2.34
N GLU A 35 14.31 -14.59 1.31
CA GLU A 35 15.30 -13.68 0.72
C GLU A 35 14.66 -12.42 0.12
N ILE A 36 13.53 -12.56 -0.57
CA ILE A 36 12.78 -11.42 -1.12
C ILE A 36 12.20 -10.59 0.03
N ILE A 37 11.63 -11.24 1.05
CA ILE A 37 11.08 -10.56 2.23
C ILE A 37 12.19 -9.73 2.89
N GLU A 38 13.32 -10.34 3.27
CA GLU A 38 14.43 -9.63 3.91
C GLU A 38 14.93 -8.43 3.08
N ARG A 39 14.99 -8.59 1.75
CA ARG A 39 15.36 -7.49 0.83
C ARG A 39 14.35 -6.35 0.88
N VAL A 40 13.06 -6.67 0.84
CA VAL A 40 11.98 -5.68 0.88
C VAL A 40 11.91 -5.01 2.25
N GLU A 41 12.10 -5.77 3.34
CA GLU A 41 12.12 -5.25 4.72
C GLU A 41 13.20 -4.18 4.93
N ARG A 42 14.40 -4.37 4.37
CA ARG A 42 15.48 -3.37 4.41
C ARG A 42 15.08 -2.03 3.78
N SER A 43 14.15 -2.05 2.83
CA SER A 43 13.65 -0.84 2.15
C SER A 43 12.56 -0.12 2.95
N PHE A 44 12.11 -0.70 4.08
CA PHE A 44 11.03 -0.18 4.91
C PHE A 44 11.43 -0.07 6.39
N SER A 45 12.70 0.20 6.68
CA SER A 45 13.10 0.64 8.03
C SER A 45 12.39 1.95 8.41
N PRO A 46 12.28 2.30 9.71
CA PRO A 46 11.67 3.56 10.13
C PRO A 46 12.28 4.79 9.43
N ASP A 47 13.60 4.83 9.26
CA ASP A 47 14.28 5.92 8.56
C ASP A 47 13.93 5.96 7.07
N ALA A 48 13.91 4.81 6.39
CA ALA A 48 13.51 4.73 4.99
C ALA A 48 12.04 5.15 4.81
N VAL A 49 11.15 4.72 5.70
CA VAL A 49 9.75 5.14 5.70
C VAL A 49 9.63 6.64 5.92
N ARG A 50 10.40 7.22 6.85
CA ARG A 50 10.42 8.66 7.10
C ARG A 50 10.84 9.44 5.84
N GLU A 51 11.86 8.97 5.12
CA GLU A 51 12.21 9.56 3.83
C GLU A 51 11.08 9.46 2.80
N LEU A 52 10.37 8.32 2.75
CA LEU A 52 9.25 8.13 1.84
C LEU A 52 8.07 9.06 2.17
N ILE A 53 7.81 9.33 3.45
CA ILE A 53 6.81 10.33 3.88
C ILE A 53 7.17 11.72 3.35
N GLY A 54 8.45 12.09 3.33
CA GLY A 54 8.90 13.36 2.76
C GLY A 54 8.86 13.44 1.23
N LYS A 55 8.81 12.30 0.53
CA LYS A 55 8.89 12.22 -0.94
C LYS A 55 7.53 11.92 -1.61
N ARG A 56 6.60 11.30 -0.89
CA ARG A 56 5.32 10.79 -1.42
C ARG A 56 4.16 11.30 -0.60
N THR A 57 2.96 11.20 -1.16
CA THR A 57 1.75 11.39 -0.34
C THR A 57 1.42 10.09 0.35
N VAL A 58 1.71 9.99 1.65
CA VAL A 58 1.50 8.78 2.45
C VAL A 58 0.29 8.98 3.37
N PHE A 59 -0.60 8.00 3.40
CA PHE A 59 -1.76 7.94 4.28
C PHE A 59 -1.63 6.80 5.27
N VAL A 60 -2.14 7.03 6.48
CA VAL A 60 -2.28 6.02 7.53
C VAL A 60 -3.75 5.80 7.87
N ALA A 61 -4.08 4.54 8.13
CA ALA A 61 -5.34 4.14 8.73
C ALA A 61 -5.17 4.00 10.25
N ILE A 62 -5.96 4.75 11.01
CA ILE A 62 -5.93 4.77 12.48
C ILE A 62 -7.15 4.03 13.03
N LEU A 63 -6.93 3.04 13.87
CA LEU A 63 -7.97 2.29 14.57
C LEU A 63 -7.59 2.16 16.05
N GLY A 64 -8.46 2.62 16.96
CA GLY A 64 -8.17 2.59 18.39
C GLY A 64 -6.93 3.41 18.78
N GLY A 65 -6.67 4.51 18.07
CA GLY A 65 -5.51 5.38 18.30
C GLY A 65 -4.17 4.85 17.78
N ARG A 66 -4.17 3.72 17.05
CA ARG A 66 -2.95 3.12 16.49
C ARG A 66 -3.00 3.08 14.97
N VAL A 67 -1.85 3.24 14.32
CA VAL A 67 -1.72 2.95 12.88
C VAL A 67 -1.89 1.45 12.67
N VAL A 68 -2.82 1.10 11.78
CA VAL A 68 -3.12 -0.29 11.41
C VAL A 68 -3.06 -0.54 9.91
N GLY A 69 -2.74 0.47 9.13
CA GLY A 69 -2.58 0.36 7.69
C GLY A 69 -1.92 1.60 7.10
N THR A 70 -1.37 1.44 5.91
CA THR A 70 -0.73 2.50 5.13
C THR A 70 -1.06 2.32 3.65
N ALA A 71 -1.07 3.44 2.92
CA ALA A 71 -1.06 3.49 1.46
C ALA A 71 -0.37 4.79 1.03
N SER A 72 0.27 4.81 -0.12
CA SER A 72 0.96 6.00 -0.63
C SER A 72 0.73 6.21 -2.11
N LEU A 73 0.77 7.47 -2.53
CA LEU A 73 0.69 7.92 -3.91
C LEU A 73 2.00 8.62 -4.30
N ASP A 74 2.61 8.13 -5.38
CA ASP A 74 3.88 8.59 -5.96
C ASP A 74 3.64 8.94 -7.43
N GLY A 75 3.36 10.22 -7.72
CA GLY A 75 2.77 10.61 -9.00
C GLY A 75 1.40 9.94 -9.18
N SER A 76 1.25 9.12 -10.23
CA SER A 76 0.07 8.28 -10.49
C SER A 76 0.19 6.85 -9.95
N VAL A 77 1.31 6.50 -9.31
CA VAL A 77 1.60 5.13 -8.87
C VAL A 77 1.23 4.95 -7.41
N VAL A 78 0.32 4.01 -7.14
CA VAL A 78 -0.04 3.58 -5.80
C VAL A 78 1.03 2.63 -5.26
N ARG A 79 1.51 2.90 -4.05
CA ARG A 79 2.59 2.15 -3.38
C ARG A 79 2.28 1.96 -1.90
N MET A 80 3.03 1.08 -1.22
CA MET A 80 2.96 0.88 0.22
C MET A 80 1.55 0.58 0.76
N VAL A 81 0.76 -0.23 0.03
CA VAL A 81 -0.60 -0.63 0.45
C VAL A 81 -0.50 -1.84 1.37
N PHE A 82 -0.53 -1.60 2.68
CA PHE A 82 -0.43 -2.65 3.70
C PHE A 82 -1.45 -2.43 4.81
N VAL A 83 -2.00 -3.52 5.34
CA VAL A 83 -2.90 -3.51 6.50
C VAL A 83 -2.41 -4.57 7.47
N ALA A 84 -2.38 -4.23 8.76
CA ALA A 84 -1.93 -5.12 9.82
C ALA A 84 -2.73 -6.44 9.79
N PRO A 85 -2.07 -7.62 9.82
CA PRO A 85 -2.70 -8.92 9.59
C PRO A 85 -3.98 -9.18 10.40
N GLY A 86 -3.97 -8.84 11.70
CA GLY A 86 -5.11 -9.06 12.60
C GLY A 86 -6.37 -8.25 12.30
N VAL A 87 -6.30 -7.24 11.42
CA VAL A 87 -7.43 -6.39 11.02
C VAL A 87 -7.65 -6.33 9.51
N GLN A 88 -7.01 -7.21 8.76
CA GLN A 88 -7.31 -7.41 7.33
C GLN A 88 -8.73 -7.91 7.10
N ALA A 89 -9.21 -7.81 5.85
CA ALA A 89 -10.57 -8.17 5.44
C ALA A 89 -11.71 -7.40 6.16
N ARG A 90 -11.39 -6.29 6.86
CA ARG A 90 -12.37 -5.41 7.53
C ARG A 90 -12.63 -4.10 6.78
N GLY A 91 -12.29 -4.02 5.50
CA GLY A 91 -12.49 -2.84 4.66
C GLY A 91 -11.45 -1.72 4.78
N ILE A 92 -10.43 -1.86 5.64
CA ILE A 92 -9.39 -0.83 5.86
C ILE A 92 -8.62 -0.51 4.57
N GLY A 93 -8.21 -1.52 3.80
CA GLY A 93 -7.56 -1.31 2.51
C GLY A 93 -8.43 -0.54 1.52
N LYS A 94 -9.75 -0.76 1.53
CA LYS A 94 -10.71 -0.01 0.69
C LYS A 94 -10.79 1.46 1.11
N LEU A 95 -10.78 1.75 2.41
CA LEU A 95 -10.77 3.13 2.92
C LEU A 95 -9.49 3.87 2.51
N LEU A 96 -8.33 3.23 2.63
CA LEU A 96 -7.06 3.78 2.18
C LEU A 96 -7.07 4.08 0.67
N MET A 97 -7.55 3.14 -0.14
CA MET A 97 -7.61 3.32 -1.59
C MET A 97 -8.61 4.40 -2.01
N ALA A 98 -9.75 4.54 -1.32
CA ALA A 98 -10.69 5.62 -1.58
C ALA A 98 -10.04 7.00 -1.35
N GLU A 99 -9.20 7.13 -0.32
CA GLU A 99 -8.47 8.36 -0.04
C GLU A 99 -7.39 8.66 -1.10
N ILE A 100 -6.69 7.62 -1.57
CA ILE A 100 -5.74 7.72 -2.70
C ILE A 100 -6.46 8.19 -3.96
N GLU A 101 -7.60 7.60 -4.30
CA GLU A 101 -8.40 7.98 -5.47
C GLU A 101 -8.93 9.40 -5.37
N ARG A 102 -9.39 9.83 -4.19
CA ARG A 102 -9.81 11.21 -3.96
C ARG A 102 -8.65 12.18 -4.22
N THR A 103 -7.50 11.90 -3.60
CA THR A 103 -6.28 12.72 -3.76
C THR A 103 -5.80 12.76 -5.21
N ALA A 104 -5.93 11.66 -5.94
CA ALA A 104 -5.57 11.59 -7.36
C ALA A 104 -6.50 12.46 -8.21
N ARG A 105 -7.82 12.41 -7.98
CA ARG A 105 -8.78 13.30 -8.65
C ARG A 105 -8.53 14.78 -8.33
N ASP A 106 -8.28 15.10 -7.07
CA ASP A 106 -7.94 16.48 -6.64
C ASP A 106 -6.65 17.02 -7.29
N ARG A 107 -5.84 16.15 -7.91
CA ARG A 107 -4.60 16.47 -8.62
C ARG A 107 -4.70 16.26 -10.13
N ASP A 108 -5.91 16.12 -10.66
CA ASP A 108 -6.18 15.90 -12.09
C ASP A 108 -5.47 14.66 -12.67
N ILE A 109 -5.24 13.64 -11.85
CA ILE A 109 -4.64 12.37 -12.27
C ILE A 109 -5.74 11.48 -12.87
N SER A 110 -5.70 11.25 -14.18
CA SER A 110 -6.74 10.50 -14.91
C SER A 110 -6.68 8.97 -14.70
N ALA A 111 -5.53 8.44 -14.28
CA ALA A 111 -5.36 6.99 -14.09
C ALA A 111 -4.39 6.69 -12.95
N LEU A 112 -4.69 5.64 -12.20
CA LEU A 112 -3.83 5.08 -11.17
C LEU A 112 -3.23 3.76 -11.63
N THR A 113 -1.95 3.57 -11.36
CA THR A 113 -1.25 2.30 -11.58
C THR A 113 -0.80 1.72 -10.25
N VAL A 114 -0.89 0.40 -10.08
CA VAL A 114 -0.40 -0.29 -8.89
C VAL A 114 0.38 -1.55 -9.26
N PRO A 115 1.61 -1.74 -8.74
CA PRO A 115 2.27 -3.03 -8.74
C PRO A 115 1.65 -3.92 -7.66
N SER A 116 0.79 -4.85 -8.07
CA SER A 116 0.11 -5.80 -7.18
C SER A 116 0.97 -7.04 -6.94
N SER A 117 0.98 -7.56 -5.71
CA SER A 117 1.36 -8.95 -5.47
C SER A 117 0.30 -9.88 -6.08
N ILE A 118 0.64 -11.17 -6.22
CA ILE A 118 -0.29 -12.19 -6.72
C ILE A 118 -1.51 -12.30 -5.79
N THR A 119 -1.31 -12.31 -4.46
CA THR A 119 -2.44 -12.34 -3.51
C THR A 119 -3.32 -11.10 -3.51
N ALA A 120 -2.77 -9.93 -3.85
CA ALA A 120 -3.49 -8.67 -3.81
C ALA A 120 -4.29 -8.39 -5.10
N GLU A 121 -4.09 -9.18 -6.17
CA GLU A 121 -4.75 -8.96 -7.46
C GLU A 121 -6.28 -8.92 -7.31
N ALA A 122 -6.85 -9.90 -6.62
CA ALA A 122 -8.30 -9.98 -6.39
C ALA A 122 -8.83 -8.81 -5.55
N PHE A 123 -8.00 -8.21 -4.70
CA PHE A 123 -8.37 -7.00 -3.96
C PHE A 123 -8.47 -5.79 -4.89
N TYR A 124 -7.47 -5.56 -5.74
CA TYR A 124 -7.49 -4.44 -6.69
C TYR A 124 -8.54 -4.63 -7.79
N ALA A 125 -8.76 -5.85 -8.27
CA ALA A 125 -9.82 -6.16 -9.23
C ALA A 125 -11.21 -5.77 -8.69
N LYS A 126 -11.50 -6.03 -7.41
CA LYS A 126 -12.74 -5.58 -6.75
C LYS A 126 -12.85 -4.07 -6.61
N LEU A 127 -11.73 -3.36 -6.67
CA LEU A 127 -11.67 -1.91 -6.73
C LEU A 127 -11.69 -1.41 -8.19
N GLY A 128 -11.93 -2.26 -9.19
CA GLY A 128 -12.02 -1.84 -10.60
C GLY A 128 -10.68 -1.59 -11.28
N PHE A 129 -9.57 -2.04 -10.70
CA PHE A 129 -8.29 -2.10 -11.41
C PHE A 129 -8.27 -3.31 -12.33
N ASN A 130 -7.66 -3.17 -13.50
CA ASN A 130 -7.50 -4.24 -14.47
C ASN A 130 -6.02 -4.60 -14.61
N ALA A 131 -5.70 -5.89 -14.66
CA ALA A 131 -4.35 -6.34 -14.94
C ALA A 131 -3.94 -5.94 -16.36
N VAL A 132 -2.78 -5.28 -16.50
CA VAL A 132 -2.26 -4.80 -17.78
C VAL A 132 -1.09 -5.66 -18.24
N ARG A 133 -0.16 -5.96 -17.32
CA ARG A 133 1.03 -6.77 -17.61
C ARG A 133 1.67 -7.32 -16.34
N ASP A 134 2.46 -8.36 -16.50
CA ASP A 134 3.39 -8.79 -15.45
C ASP A 134 4.62 -7.86 -15.39
N SER A 135 5.26 -7.82 -14.22
CA SER A 135 6.54 -7.16 -13.98
C SER A 135 7.40 -8.05 -13.08
N TYR A 136 8.65 -8.26 -13.50
CA TYR A 136 9.59 -9.16 -12.84
C TYR A 136 10.77 -8.38 -12.26
N HIS A 137 11.07 -8.59 -10.98
CA HIS A 137 12.22 -8.02 -10.27
C HIS A 137 13.11 -9.15 -9.72
N GLY A 138 13.86 -9.79 -10.62
CA GLY A 138 14.47 -11.09 -10.37
C GLY A 138 13.38 -12.16 -10.38
N ASP A 139 13.35 -13.01 -9.36
CA ASP A 139 12.33 -14.06 -9.19
C ASP A 139 10.99 -13.52 -8.65
N GLU A 140 10.93 -12.24 -8.30
CA GLU A 140 9.72 -11.59 -7.81
C GLU A 140 8.79 -11.21 -8.97
N ARG A 141 7.61 -11.84 -9.04
CA ARG A 141 6.55 -11.48 -10.00
C ARG A 141 5.51 -10.58 -9.32
N THR A 142 5.26 -9.44 -9.95
CA THR A 142 4.14 -8.54 -9.63
C THR A 142 3.27 -8.34 -10.86
N ILE A 143 2.00 -7.99 -10.64
CA ILE A 143 1.03 -7.71 -11.70
C ILE A 143 0.78 -6.22 -11.70
N ILE A 144 1.15 -5.54 -12.78
CA ILE A 144 0.83 -4.13 -12.96
C ILE A 144 -0.65 -4.03 -13.31
N MET A 145 -1.40 -3.38 -12.43
CA MET A 145 -2.82 -3.14 -12.62
C MET A 145 -3.10 -1.64 -12.74
N GLU A 146 -4.07 -1.28 -13.57
CA GLU A 146 -4.46 0.11 -13.81
C GLU A 146 -5.95 0.34 -13.64
N ARG A 147 -6.29 1.54 -13.18
CA ARG A 147 -7.67 2.02 -13.12
C ARG A 147 -7.74 3.46 -13.60
N TRP A 148 -8.59 3.67 -14.60
CA TRP A 148 -8.99 5.01 -15.03
C TRP A 148 -9.98 5.60 -14.02
N LEU A 149 -9.69 6.80 -13.56
CA LEU A 149 -10.58 7.57 -12.71
C LEU A 149 -11.47 8.38 -13.65
N ALA A 150 -12.65 7.85 -13.96
CA ALA A 150 -13.66 8.61 -14.71
C ALA A 150 -13.94 9.94 -13.98
N GLU A 151 -14.19 10.99 -14.78
CA GLU A 151 -14.70 12.28 -14.34
C GLU A 151 -16.02 12.15 -13.56
#